data_AF-A0A2D9WGG0-F1
#
_entry.id   AF-A0A2D9WGG0-F1
#
_cell.length_a   1.000
_cell.length_b   1.000
_cell.length_c   1.000
_cell.angle_alpha   90.00
_cell.angle_beta   90.00
_cell.angle_gamma   90.00
#
_symmetry.space_group_name_H-M   'P 1'
#
loop_
_entity.id
_entity.type
_entity.pdbx_description
1 polymer ?
#
loop_
_entity_poly.entity_id
_entity_poly.type
_entity_poly.pdbx_seq_one_letter_code
_entity_poly.pdbx_strand_id
1 'polypeptide(L)'
;MPNYEIIDTEGLRMVKVALNGETVRGESGALHYMRGNIEMVTKRPSAGGFLKSMVSGEDVFRPTFSGTGEIYFGPPTFGQYHIMELNGNSMILDQGAYICSDAGIEVGMIR
;
A
#
# COMPACT_ATOMS: atom_id res chain seq x y z
N MET A 1 11.74 4.15 9.81
CA MET A 1 10.35 3.79 9.44
C MET A 1 9.94 4.76 8.37
N PRO A 2 9.26 4.32 7.30
CA PRO A 2 8.76 5.22 6.28
C PRO A 2 7.93 6.36 6.89
N ASN A 3 8.03 7.55 6.32
CA ASN A 3 7.18 8.67 6.73
C ASN A 3 5.96 8.75 5.81
N TYR A 4 4.76 8.76 6.39
CA TYR A 4 3.49 8.83 5.67
C TYR A 4 2.85 10.20 5.85
N GLU A 5 2.38 10.78 4.76
CA GLU A 5 1.70 12.07 4.74
C GLU A 5 0.51 12.01 3.78
N ILE A 6 -0.64 12.55 4.18
CA ILE A 6 -1.75 12.80 3.25
C ILE A 6 -1.54 14.19 2.68
N ILE A 7 -1.22 14.27 1.40
CA ILE A 7 -1.11 15.55 0.71
C ILE A 7 -2.48 15.95 0.17
N ASP A 8 -2.77 17.25 0.18
CA ASP A 8 -3.98 17.85 -0.39
C ASP A 8 -3.55 18.93 -1.39
N THR A 9 -3.96 18.79 -2.65
CA THR A 9 -3.72 19.78 -3.70
C THR A 9 -5.05 20.08 -4.37
N GLU A 10 -5.57 21.29 -4.15
CA GLU A 10 -6.86 21.73 -4.70
C GLU A 10 -8.03 20.78 -4.35
N GLY A 11 -7.99 20.15 -3.17
CA GLY A 11 -9.02 19.23 -2.71
C GLY A 11 -8.81 17.78 -3.18
N LEU A 12 -7.83 17.51 -4.04
CA LEU A 12 -7.41 16.16 -4.40
C LEU A 12 -6.36 15.67 -3.41
N ARG A 13 -6.66 14.53 -2.78
CA ARG A 13 -5.81 13.91 -1.78
C ARG A 13 -5.09 12.70 -2.34
N MET A 14 -3.88 12.48 -1.86
CA MET A 14 -3.05 11.30 -2.12
C MET A 14 -2.24 10.94 -0.87
N VAL A 15 -1.70 9.73 -0.83
CA VAL A 15 -0.79 9.29 0.23
C VAL A 15 0.64 9.37 -0.28
N LYS A 16 1.44 10.26 0.31
CA LYS A 16 2.88 10.36 0.09
C LYS A 16 3.61 9.50 1.13
N VAL A 17 4.59 8.74 0.67
CA VAL A 17 5.50 7.95 1.50
C VAL A 17 6.94 8.32 1.18
N ALA A 18 7.67 8.88 2.14
CA ALA A 18 9.09 9.15 2.02
C ALA A 18 9.92 7.97 2.57
N LEU A 19 10.88 7.51 1.78
CA LEU A 19 11.79 6.41 2.10
C LEU A 19 13.23 6.93 2.21
N ASN A 20 13.96 6.40 3.19
CA ASN A 20 15.39 6.61 3.41
C ASN A 20 16.09 5.26 3.71
N GLY A 21 15.92 4.30 2.80
CA GLY A 21 16.45 2.94 2.93
C GLY A 21 15.42 1.92 3.43
N GLU A 22 14.20 2.34 3.75
CA GLU A 22 13.10 1.45 4.13
C GLU A 22 12.36 0.82 2.94
N THR A 23 11.48 -0.12 3.28
CA THR A 23 10.54 -0.79 2.36
C THR A 23 9.10 -0.50 2.77
N VAL A 24 8.26 -0.17 1.80
CA VAL A 24 6.81 -0.06 1.95
C VAL A 24 6.10 -1.06 1.04
N ARG A 25 4.96 -1.60 1.47
CA ARG A 25 4.06 -2.41 0.64
C ARG A 25 2.92 -1.53 0.13
N GLY A 26 2.57 -1.66 -1.15
CA GLY A 26 1.38 -1.05 -1.72
C GLY A 26 0.35 -2.09 -2.15
N GLU A 27 -0.89 -1.64 -2.28
CA GLU A 27 -1.94 -2.36 -2.99
C GLU A 27 -1.67 -2.35 -4.50
N SER A 28 -2.07 -3.41 -5.20
CA SER A 28 -2.02 -3.45 -6.66
C SER A 28 -2.78 -2.26 -7.27
N GLY A 29 -2.15 -1.57 -8.21
CA GLY A 29 -2.74 -0.42 -8.88
C GLY A 29 -2.80 0.87 -8.05
N ALA A 30 -2.40 0.85 -6.77
CA ALA A 30 -2.41 2.06 -5.95
C ALA A 30 -1.25 3.01 -6.26
N LEU A 31 -0.17 2.55 -6.90
CA LEU A 31 0.93 3.44 -7.29
C LEU A 31 0.45 4.51 -8.28
N HIS A 32 0.59 5.78 -7.91
CA HIS A 32 0.35 6.90 -8.82
C HIS A 32 1.65 7.33 -9.52
N TYR A 33 2.68 7.68 -8.75
CA TYR A 33 4.05 7.88 -9.25
C TYR A 33 5.08 7.76 -8.13
N MET A 34 6.36 7.66 -8.48
CA MET A 34 7.48 7.67 -7.53
C MET A 34 8.67 8.45 -8.08
N ARG A 35 9.51 9.00 -7.19
CA ARG A 35 10.71 9.79 -7.53
C ARG A 35 11.86 9.41 -6.62
N GLY A 36 13.06 9.28 -7.20
CA GLY A 36 14.28 8.89 -6.47
C GLY A 36 14.79 7.52 -6.90
N ASN A 37 15.70 6.94 -6.11
CA ASN A 37 16.25 5.63 -6.36
C ASN A 37 15.42 4.58 -5.63
N ILE A 38 14.32 4.17 -6.27
CA ILE A 38 13.32 3.25 -5.70
C ILE A 38 13.14 2.05 -6.64
N GLU A 39 13.31 0.86 -6.08
CA GLU A 39 13.04 -0.39 -6.77
C GLU A 39 11.65 -0.91 -6.39
N MET A 40 10.88 -1.33 -7.40
CA MET A 40 9.58 -1.98 -7.21
C MET A 40 9.72 -3.47 -7.51
N VAL A 41 9.39 -4.31 -6.53
CA VAL A 41 9.40 -5.77 -6.67
C VAL A 41 8.00 -6.30 -6.42
N THR A 42 7.48 -7.08 -7.36
CA THR A 42 6.23 -7.83 -7.18
C THR A 42 6.57 -9.29 -6.93
N LYS A 43 6.35 -9.78 -5.70
CA LYS A 43 6.50 -11.21 -5.40
C LYS A 43 5.34 -11.96 -6.05
N ARG A 44 5.66 -12.99 -6.85
CA ARG A 44 4.63 -13.91 -7.35
C ARG A 44 3.97 -14.63 -6.17
N PRO A 45 2.63 -14.68 -6.09
CA PRO A 45 1.93 -15.49 -5.10
C PRO A 45 2.36 -16.94 -5.24
N SER A 46 2.35 -17.66 -4.12
CA SER A 46 2.37 -19.12 -4.18
C SER A 46 1.13 -19.64 -4.90
N ALA A 47 1.16 -20.88 -5.40
CA ALA A 47 0.01 -21.49 -6.06
C ALA A 47 -1.27 -21.46 -5.19
N GLY A 48 -1.13 -21.59 -3.86
CA GLY A 48 -2.24 -21.44 -2.91
C GLY A 48 -2.74 -20.00 -2.77
N GLY A 49 -1.85 -19.01 -2.82
CA GLY A 49 -2.22 -17.59 -2.83
C GLY A 49 -3.00 -17.20 -4.08
N PHE A 50 -2.64 -17.76 -5.23
CA PHE A 50 -3.34 -17.56 -6.50
C PHE A 50 -4.74 -18.20 -6.53
N LEU A 51 -4.90 -19.40 -5.98
CA LEU A 51 -6.24 -20.00 -5.86
C LEU A 51 -7.14 -19.16 -4.94
N LYS A 52 -6.57 -18.62 -3.85
CA LYS A 52 -7.29 -17.74 -2.92
C LYS A 52 -7.68 -16.41 -3.58
N SER A 53 -6.83 -15.82 -4.42
CA SER A 53 -7.18 -14.60 -5.20
C SER A 53 -8.35 -14.85 -6.14
N MET A 54 -8.34 -15.97 -6.88
CA MET A 54 -9.42 -16.32 -7.81
C MET A 54 -10.78 -16.52 -7.12
N VAL A 55 -10.80 -17.15 -5.94
CA VAL A 55 -12.04 -17.37 -5.18
C VAL A 55 -12.53 -16.08 -4.52
N SER A 56 -11.62 -15.23 -4.06
CA SER A 56 -11.96 -13.98 -3.38
C SER A 56 -12.32 -12.83 -4.32
N GLY A 57 -11.81 -12.85 -5.56
CA GLY A 57 -11.89 -11.73 -6.49
C GLY A 57 -10.89 -10.60 -6.20
N GLU A 58 -10.00 -10.80 -5.22
CA GLU A 58 -9.01 -9.79 -4.78
C GLU A 58 -7.63 -10.06 -5.37
N ASP A 59 -6.88 -8.99 -5.61
CA ASP A 59 -5.51 -9.11 -6.07
C ASP A 59 -4.59 -9.47 -4.89
N VAL A 60 -4.04 -10.68 -4.90
CA VAL A 60 -3.09 -11.14 -3.86
C VAL A 60 -1.66 -10.67 -4.19
N PHE A 61 -1.48 -10.03 -5.34
CA PHE A 61 -0.23 -9.40 -5.71
C PHE A 61 -0.14 -8.04 -5.01
N ARG A 62 0.83 -7.90 -4.10
CA ARG A 62 1.11 -6.62 -3.45
C ARG A 62 2.56 -6.23 -3.70
N PRO A 63 2.81 -5.20 -4.52
CA PRO A 63 4.17 -4.77 -4.78
C PRO A 63 4.82 -4.20 -3.51
N THR A 64 6.12 -4.41 -3.40
CA THR A 64 6.96 -3.76 -2.39
C THR A 64 7.89 -2.77 -3.06
N PHE A 65 8.09 -1.63 -2.42
CA PHE A 65 8.93 -0.54 -2.90
C PHE A 65 10.04 -0.30 -1.88
N SER A 66 11.30 -0.31 -2.32
CA SER A 66 12.45 -0.14 -1.43
C SER A 66 13.46 0.83 -2.02
N GLY A 67 14.07 1.66 -1.17
CA GLY A 67 15.13 2.57 -1.61
C GLY A 67 15.08 3.92 -0.91
N THR A 68 15.49 4.98 -1.62
CA THR A 68 15.50 6.35 -1.11
C THR A 68 14.79 7.28 -2.07
N GLY A 69 13.79 8.01 -1.59
CA GLY A 69 12.96 8.89 -2.40
C GLY A 69 11.53 9.01 -1.87
N GLU A 70 10.60 9.34 -2.77
CA GLU A 70 9.19 9.54 -2.45
C GLU A 70 8.29 8.70 -3.36
N ILE A 71 7.25 8.11 -2.78
CA ILE A 71 6.22 7.34 -3.48
C ILE A 71 4.87 8.00 -3.20
N TYR A 72 4.03 8.09 -4.24
CA TYR A 72 2.70 8.66 -4.15
C TYR A 72 1.71 7.57 -4.52
N PHE A 73 0.89 7.19 -3.56
CA PHE A 73 -0.22 6.25 -3.72
C PHE A 73 -1.55 7.00 -3.91
N GLY A 74 -2.44 6.40 -4.70
CA GLY A 74 -3.67 7.02 -5.16
C GLY A 74 -4.76 6.00 -5.53
N PRO A 75 -5.77 6.42 -6.31
CA PRO A 75 -5.78 7.64 -7.15
C PRO A 75 -5.99 8.95 -6.38
N PRO A 76 -5.61 10.11 -6.94
CA PRO A 76 -6.05 11.41 -6.43
C PRO A 76 -7.57 11.42 -6.24
N THR A 77 -8.04 11.76 -5.04
CA THR A 77 -9.46 11.69 -4.69
C THR A 77 -9.93 12.93 -3.95
N PHE A 78 -11.17 13.37 -4.21
CA PHE A 78 -11.84 14.37 -3.39
C PHE A 78 -12.31 13.81 -2.03
N GLY A 79 -12.27 12.48 -1.88
CA GLY A 79 -12.53 11.77 -0.64
C GLY A 79 -11.40 11.90 0.37
N GLN A 80 -11.31 10.93 1.28
CA GLN A 80 -10.34 10.94 2.37
C GLN A 80 -9.43 9.73 2.30
N TYR A 81 -8.18 9.94 2.71
CA TYR A 81 -7.27 8.88 3.12
C TYR A 81 -7.12 8.93 4.63
N HIS A 82 -6.80 7.79 5.24
CA HIS A 82 -6.55 7.70 6.67
C HIS A 82 -5.24 6.96 6.93
N ILE A 83 -4.36 7.59 7.71
CA ILE A 83 -3.18 6.93 8.26
C ILE A 83 -3.62 6.31 9.58
N MET A 84 -3.40 5.00 9.73
CA MET A 84 -3.82 4.23 10.90
C MET A 84 -2.61 3.52 11.50
N GLU A 85 -2.45 3.62 12.82
CA GLU A 85 -1.37 2.96 13.54
C GLU A 85 -1.86 1.64 14.17
N LEU A 86 -1.06 0.59 14.03
CA LEU A 86 -1.29 -0.70 14.67
C LEU A 86 -0.31 -0.89 15.83
N ASN A 87 -0.83 -0.96 17.05
CA ASN A 87 -0.06 -1.04 18.29
C ASN A 87 -0.21 -2.44 18.91
N GLY A 88 0.18 -3.48 18.17
CA GLY A 88 0.03 -4.88 18.56
C GLY A 88 -1.41 -5.41 18.44
N ASN A 89 -2.29 -4.65 17.80
CA ASN A 89 -3.67 -5.02 17.48
C ASN A 89 -3.86 -5.26 15.98
N SER A 90 -5.07 -5.69 15.61
CA SER A 90 -5.51 -5.82 14.22
C SER A 90 -6.74 -4.94 13.96
N MET A 91 -6.98 -4.64 12.68
CA MET A 91 -8.18 -3.95 12.21
C MET A 91 -8.78 -4.69 11.04
N ILE A 92 -10.10 -4.65 10.93
CA ILE A 92 -10.85 -5.16 9.78
C ILE A 92 -11.29 -3.95 8.97
N LEU A 93 -10.97 -3.97 7.68
CA LEU A 93 -11.30 -2.91 6.73
C LEU A 93 -12.20 -3.49 5.64
N ASP A 94 -13.04 -2.65 5.05
CA ASP A 94 -13.79 -3.01 3.85
C ASP A 94 -12.84 -3.38 2.71
N GLN A 95 -13.31 -4.28 1.85
CA GLN A 95 -12.58 -4.66 0.64
C GLN A 95 -12.26 -3.43 -0.21
N GLY A 96 -10.98 -3.26 -0.58
CA GLY A 96 -10.49 -2.12 -1.37
C GLY A 96 -10.12 -0.87 -0.57
N ALA A 97 -10.29 -0.86 0.76
CA ALA A 97 -9.90 0.28 1.60
C ALA A 97 -8.38 0.34 1.89
N TYR A 98 -7.66 -0.77 1.75
CA TYR A 98 -6.21 -0.82 1.95
C TYR A 98 -5.46 -0.20 0.76
N ILE A 99 -4.47 0.65 1.06
CA ILE A 99 -3.68 1.37 0.03
C ILE A 99 -2.19 1.03 0.14
N CYS A 100 -1.60 1.20 1.32
CA CYS A 100 -0.21 0.88 1.58
C CYS A 100 0.03 0.69 3.08
N SER A 101 1.16 0.06 3.44
CA SER A 101 1.59 -0.09 4.82
C SER A 101 3.08 -0.40 4.92
N ASP A 102 3.63 -0.31 6.13
CA ASP A 102 4.95 -0.85 6.44
C ASP A 102 5.03 -2.32 6.03
N ALA A 103 6.23 -2.74 5.60
CA ALA A 103 6.47 -4.10 5.12
C ALA A 103 6.19 -5.18 6.18
N GLY A 104 6.28 -4.83 7.47
CA GLY A 104 6.03 -5.71 8.60
C GLY A 104 4.56 -5.91 8.95
N ILE A 105 3.63 -5.12 8.38
CA ILE A 105 2.20 -5.35 8.61
C ILE A 105 1.74 -6.58 7.84
N GLU A 106 1.14 -7.52 8.57
CA GLU A 106 0.44 -8.66 7.96
C GLU A 106 -0.92 -8.20 7.47
N VAL A 107 -1.22 -8.53 6.21
CA VAL A 107 -2.53 -8.25 5.63
C VAL A 107 -3.11 -9.54 5.08
N GLY A 108 -4.35 -9.81 5.47
CA GLY A 108 -5.06 -11.01 5.09
C GLY A 108 -6.54 -10.73 4.86
N MET A 109 -7.21 -11.74 4.34
CA MET A 109 -8.66 -11.74 4.11
C MET A 109 -9.33 -12.63 5.15
N ILE A 110 -10.43 -12.15 5.71
CA ILE A 110 -11.37 -12.93 6.53
C ILE A 110 -12.74 -12.89 5.84
N ARG A 111 -13.51 -13.97 5.95
CA ARG A 111 -14.89 -14.07 5.47
C ARG A 111 -15.77 -14.57 6.61
#